data_AF-A0A820F1S4-F1
#
_entry.id   AF-A0A820F1S4-F1
#
_cell.length_a   1.000
_cell.length_b   1.000
_cell.length_c   1.000
_cell.angle_alpha   90.00
_cell.angle_beta   90.00
_cell.angle_gamma   90.00
#
_symmetry.space_group_name_H-M   'P 1'
#
loop_
_entity.id
_entity.type
_entity.pdbx_description
1 polymer ?
#
loop_
_entity_poly.entity_id
_entity_poly.type
_entity_poly.pdbx_seq_one_letter_code
_entity_poly.pdbx_strand_id
1 'polypeptide(L)'
;MNSNGEYHSNRFSLHANSPDTYEAFRIEPKCGILTTQLNSKDKSVQQVISVYFTARHNQTYECQLSIEGLLGEPPMSIFLTGQGSYDGKYEAILDI
;
A
#
# COMPACT_ATOMS: atom_id res chain seq x y z
N MET A 1 -15.48 -13.06 32.91
CA MET A 1 -15.69 -13.39 31.48
C MET A 1 -16.17 -12.12 30.83
N ASN A 2 -15.24 -11.38 30.21
CA ASN A 2 -15.52 -10.08 29.62
C ASN A 2 -14.91 -10.19 28.21
N SER A 3 -15.77 -10.47 27.24
CA SER A 3 -15.43 -10.76 25.85
C SER A 3 -15.23 -9.46 25.06
N ASN A 4 -14.26 -8.64 25.46
CA ASN A 4 -13.87 -7.44 24.72
C ASN A 4 -12.62 -7.76 23.91
N GLY A 5 -12.78 -8.51 22.82
CA GLY A 5 -11.72 -8.69 21.85
C GLY A 5 -11.49 -7.36 21.13
N GLU A 6 -10.62 -6.51 21.65
CA GLU A 6 -10.14 -5.34 20.93
C GLU A 6 -9.38 -5.82 19.69
N TYR A 7 -10.03 -5.74 18.53
CA TYR A 7 -9.39 -6.02 17.26
C TYR A 7 -8.50 -4.82 16.90
N HIS A 8 -7.20 -4.95 17.14
CA HIS A 8 -6.23 -3.96 16.72
C HIS A 8 -5.99 -4.08 15.21
N SER A 9 -6.39 -3.07 14.45
CA SER A 9 -6.18 -3.02 12.99
C SER A 9 -4.86 -2.32 12.68
N ASN A 10 -3.97 -3.00 11.98
CA ASN A 10 -2.75 -2.42 11.44
C ASN A 10 -3.10 -1.36 10.40
N ARG A 11 -2.34 -0.26 10.38
CA ARG A 11 -2.49 0.82 9.40
C ARG A 11 -1.45 0.66 8.30
N PHE A 12 -1.87 0.92 7.05
CA PHE A 12 -1.02 0.90 5.86
C PHE A 12 -1.07 2.28 5.22
N SER A 13 0.10 2.90 5.00
CA SER A 13 0.19 4.26 4.44
C SER A 13 1.30 4.39 3.41
N LEU A 14 1.05 5.19 2.38
CA LEU A 14 2.06 5.54 1.37
C LEU A 14 2.72 6.87 1.73
N HIS A 15 4.03 6.93 1.57
CA HIS A 15 4.86 8.12 1.71
C HIS A 15 5.64 8.33 0.43
N ALA A 16 5.48 9.49 -0.19
CA ALA A 16 6.13 9.83 -1.45
C ALA A 16 6.75 11.22 -1.34
N ASN A 17 7.86 11.43 -2.06
CA ASN A 17 8.61 12.69 -2.03
C ASN A 17 8.03 13.76 -2.97
N SER A 18 7.08 13.40 -3.84
CA SER A 18 6.39 14.34 -4.72
C SER A 18 4.88 14.01 -4.81
N PRO A 19 4.03 15.01 -5.05
CA PRO A 19 2.60 14.79 -5.29
C PRO A 19 2.32 13.85 -6.45
N ASP A 20 3.06 13.99 -7.57
CA ASP A 20 2.90 13.12 -8.74
C ASP A 20 3.14 11.65 -8.39
N THR A 21 4.10 11.38 -7.51
CA THR A 21 4.39 10.02 -7.06
C THR A 21 3.35 9.50 -6.09
N TYR A 22 2.86 10.37 -5.20
CA TYR A 22 1.78 10.02 -4.29
C TYR A 22 0.51 9.62 -5.06
N GLU A 23 0.19 10.32 -6.15
CA GLU A 23 -0.97 10.04 -6.99
C GLU A 23 -0.78 8.83 -7.91
N ALA A 24 0.46 8.43 -8.20
CA ALA A 24 0.77 7.29 -9.05
C ALA A 24 0.61 5.94 -8.34
N PHE A 25 0.72 5.89 -7.01
CA PHE A 25 0.56 4.66 -6.23
C PHE A 25 -0.73 4.67 -5.42
N ARG A 26 -1.39 3.51 -5.37
CA ARG A 26 -2.55 3.28 -4.49
C ARG A 26 -2.42 1.93 -3.81
N ILE A 27 -2.87 1.84 -2.57
CA ILE A 27 -2.96 0.58 -1.81
C ILE A 27 -4.39 0.27 -1.40
N GLU A 28 -4.74 -1.01 -1.35
CA GLU A 28 -5.97 -1.49 -0.72
C GLU A 28 -5.75 -2.84 -0.01
N PRO A 29 -6.32 -3.04 1.20
CA PRO A 29 -6.97 -2.03 2.02
C PRO A 29 -5.93 -1.05 2.63
N LYS A 30 -6.39 0.04 3.26
CA LYS A 30 -5.52 0.96 4.04
C LYS A 30 -5.33 0.55 5.50
N CYS A 31 -6.04 -0.50 5.93
CA CYS A 31 -5.87 -1.11 7.24
C CYS A 31 -6.29 -2.59 7.19
N GLY A 32 -5.83 -3.39 8.16
CA GLY A 32 -6.15 -4.81 8.21
C GLY A 32 -5.83 -5.43 9.56
N ILE A 33 -6.50 -6.54 9.91
CA ILE A 33 -6.33 -7.19 11.20
C ILE A 33 -5.53 -8.46 11.03
N LEU A 34 -4.44 -8.60 11.77
CA LEU A 34 -3.68 -9.85 11.89
C LEU A 34 -4.05 -10.49 13.22
N THR A 35 -5.06 -11.36 13.23
CA THR A 35 -5.45 -12.09 14.44
C THR A 35 -4.47 -13.21 14.75
N THR A 36 -4.04 -13.36 16.01
CA THR A 36 -3.37 -14.57 16.46
C THR A 36 -4.43 -15.66 16.69
N GLN A 37 -4.48 -16.68 15.83
CA GLN A 37 -5.33 -17.84 16.11
C GLN A 37 -4.69 -18.65 17.23
N LEU A 38 -5.13 -18.41 18.48
CA LEU A 38 -4.63 -19.13 19.65
C LEU A 38 -4.91 -20.65 19.58
N ASN A 39 -5.90 -21.12 18.81
CA ASN A 39 -6.46 -22.47 18.95
C ASN A 39 -6.80 -23.24 17.65
N SER A 40 -6.11 -23.06 16.51
CA SER A 40 -6.33 -24.00 15.39
C SER A 40 -5.07 -24.34 14.60
N LYS A 41 -4.93 -25.62 14.26
CA LYS A 41 -3.79 -26.24 13.58
C LYS A 41 -3.62 -25.81 12.11
N ASP A 42 -4.37 -24.82 11.63
CA ASP A 42 -4.39 -24.48 10.20
C ASP A 42 -4.48 -22.97 9.95
N LYS A 43 -3.63 -22.56 8.99
CA LYS A 43 -3.54 -21.26 8.28
C LYS A 43 -2.80 -20.14 9.02
N SER A 44 -1.63 -19.79 8.49
CA SER A 44 -0.98 -18.50 8.76
C SER A 44 -1.98 -17.38 8.50
N VAL A 45 -2.21 -16.51 9.47
CA VAL A 45 -3.04 -15.33 9.27
C VAL A 45 -2.29 -14.37 8.36
N GLN A 46 -2.80 -14.18 7.15
CA GLN A 46 -2.23 -13.32 6.13
C GLN A 46 -3.23 -12.22 5.78
N GLN A 47 -2.76 -10.98 5.74
CA GLN A 47 -3.48 -9.86 5.14
C GLN A 47 -2.79 -9.53 3.82
N VAL A 48 -3.52 -9.67 2.71
CA VAL A 48 -3.03 -9.22 1.40
C VAL A 48 -3.25 -7.71 1.29
N ILE A 49 -2.20 -7.01 0.87
CA ILE A 49 -2.23 -5.58 0.51
C ILE A 49 -1.96 -5.50 -0.98
N SER A 50 -2.95 -5.07 -1.75
CA SER A 50 -2.80 -4.82 -3.18
C SER A 50 -2.16 -3.46 -3.41
N VAL A 51 -1.12 -3.42 -4.24
CA VAL A 51 -0.47 -2.18 -4.71
C VAL A 51 -0.84 -1.97 -6.17
N TYR A 52 -1.37 -0.80 -6.49
CA TYR A 52 -1.69 -0.36 -7.84
C TYR A 52 -0.74 0.76 -8.23
N PHE A 53 -0.30 0.76 -9.49
CA PHE A 53 0.58 1.77 -10.06
C PHE A 53 -0.01 2.30 -11.36
N THR A 54 -0.10 3.62 -11.50
CA THR A 54 -0.58 4.29 -12.71
C THR A 54 0.29 5.52 -12.96
N ALA A 55 1.28 5.34 -13.83
CA ALA A 55 2.22 6.40 -14.19
C ALA A 55 1.55 7.45 -15.09
N ARG A 56 1.89 8.73 -14.90
CA ARG A 56 1.43 9.84 -15.76
C ARG A 56 2.48 10.35 -16.74
N HIS A 57 3.76 10.13 -16.43
CA HIS A 57 4.88 10.62 -17.21
C HIS A 57 5.93 9.52 -17.38
N ASN A 58 6.78 9.63 -18.41
CA ASN A 58 7.95 8.78 -18.57
C ASN A 58 9.06 9.18 -17.58
N GLN A 59 8.89 8.81 -16.31
CA GLN A 59 9.83 9.06 -15.25
C GLN A 59 9.82 7.92 -14.21
N THR A 60 10.85 7.89 -13.38
CA THR A 60 10.91 7.01 -12.21
C THR A 60 10.07 7.58 -11.07
N TYR A 61 9.32 6.70 -10.41
CA TYR A 61 8.50 6.98 -9.25
C TYR A 61 9.00 6.13 -8.08
N GLU A 62 9.22 6.76 -6.92
CA GLU A 62 9.69 6.11 -5.71
C GLU A 62 8.77 6.44 -4.53
N CYS A 63 8.27 5.41 -3.86
CA CYS A 63 7.35 5.52 -2.75
C CYS A 63 7.70 4.52 -1.65
N GLN A 64 7.34 4.82 -0.42
CA GLN A 64 7.48 3.92 0.73
C GLN A 64 6.10 3.56 1.27
N LEU A 65 5.81 2.27 1.36
CA LEU A 65 4.66 1.74 2.09
C LEU A 65 5.08 1.48 3.53
N SER A 66 4.47 2.19 4.48
CA SER A 66 4.60 1.96 5.92
C SER A 66 3.48 1.06 6.42
N ILE A 67 3.84 0.10 7.26
CA ILE A 67 2.94 -0.83 7.95
C ILE A 67 3.14 -0.62 9.44
N GLU A 68 2.10 -0.15 10.11
CA GLU A 68 2.13 0.21 11.53
C GLU A 68 1.19 -0.68 12.33
N GLY A 69 1.77 -1.44 13.26
CA GLY A 69 1.01 -2.14 14.29
C GLY A 69 0.56 -1.19 15.39
N LEU A 70 -0.50 -1.54 16.10
CA LEU A 70 -1.06 -0.72 17.19
C LEU A 70 -0.57 -1.14 18.58
N LEU A 71 0.22 -2.22 18.70
CA LEU A 71 0.68 -2.76 19.97
C LEU A 71 2.12 -2.32 20.29
N GLY A 72 2.60 -1.27 19.62
CA GLY A 72 3.95 -0.73 19.80
C GLY A 72 5.02 -1.46 19.00
N GLU A 73 4.63 -2.26 18.01
CA GLU A 73 5.58 -2.84 17.06
C GLU A 73 6.29 -1.73 16.28
N PRO A 74 7.61 -1.86 16.01
CA PRO A 74 8.29 -0.95 15.10
C PRO A 74 7.61 -0.96 13.72
N PRO A 75 7.38 0.21 13.10
CA PRO A 75 6.84 0.27 11.75
C PRO A 75 7.71 -0.52 10.76
N MET A 76 7.08 -1.33 9.92
CA MET A 76 7.74 -2.01 8.80
C MET A 76 7.59 -1.16 7.55
N SER A 77 8.66 -1.04 6.76
CA SER A 77 8.65 -0.25 5.53
C SER A 77 9.02 -1.09 4.32
N ILE A 78 8.26 -0.91 3.24
CA ILE A 78 8.49 -1.54 1.94
C ILE A 78 8.70 -0.43 0.92
N PHE A 79 9.84 -0.44 0.24
CA PHE A 79 10.12 0.49 -0.85
C PHE A 79 9.47 -0.01 -2.14
N LEU A 80 8.77 0.89 -2.83
CA LEU A 80 8.07 0.67 -4.08
C LEU A 80 8.70 1.56 -5.15
N THR A 81 9.02 0.96 -6.29
CA THR A 81 9.51 1.69 -7.46
C THR A 81 8.67 1.35 -8.68
N GLY A 82 8.46 2.35 -9.54
CA GLY A 82 7.73 2.21 -10.79
C GLY A 82 8.32 3.12 -11.84
N GLN A 83 8.37 2.66 -13.09
CA GLN A 83 8.81 3.47 -14.21
C GLN A 83 7.63 3.69 -15.15
N GLY A 84 7.26 4.95 -15.36
CA GLY A 84 6.34 5.28 -16.44
C GLY A 84 7.04 5.20 -17.78
N SER A 85 6.29 4.86 -18.82
CA SER A 85 6.77 4.82 -20.20
C SER A 85 6.08 5.86 -21.10
N TYR A 86 5.28 6.75 -20.50
CA TYR A 86 4.46 7.69 -21.23
C TYR A 86 5.27 8.78 -21.94
N ASP A 87 5.46 8.63 -23.25
CA ASP A 87 6.33 9.48 -24.07
C ASP A 87 5.57 10.54 -24.90
N GLY A 88 4.27 10.74 -24.63
CA GLY A 88 3.43 11.76 -25.27
C GLY A 88 3.15 11.54 -26.77
N LYS A 89 3.71 10.50 -27.39
CA LYS A 89 3.60 10.28 -28.85
C LYS A 89 2.17 10.05 -29.35
N TYR A 90 1.27 9.65 -28.46
CA TYR A 90 -0.12 9.33 -28.79
C TYR A 90 -1.11 10.47 -28.46
N GLU A 91 -0.63 11.59 -27.91
CA GLU A 91 -1.46 12.80 -27.67
C GLU A 91 -1.75 13.59 -28.95
N ALA A 92 -0.91 13.46 -29.99
CA ALA A 92 -1.03 14.21 -31.25
C ALA A 92 -2.17 13.75 -32.19
N ILE A 93 -3.08 12.88 -31.74
CA ILE A 93 -4.19 12.36 -32.57
C ILE A 93 -5.51 13.14 -32.33
N LEU A 94 -5.55 14.11 -31.42
CA LEU A 94 -6.76 14.87 -31.11
C LEU A 94 -6.65 16.38 -31.41
N ASP A 95 -6.21 16.73 -32.63
CA ASP A 95 -6.56 18.03 -33.21
C ASP A 95 -7.92 17.87 -33.94
N ILE A 96 -9.01 18.25 -33.27
CA ILE A 96 -10.35 18.45 -33.88
C ILE A 96 -10.58 19.96 -34.05
#